data_AF-A0A937J545-F1
#
_entry.id   AF-A0A937J545-F1
#
_cell.length_a   1.000
_cell.length_b   1.000
_cell.length_c   1.000
_cell.angle_alpha   90.00
_cell.angle_beta   90.00
_cell.angle_gamma   90.00
#
_symmetry.space_group_name_H-M   'P 1'
#
loop_
_entity.id
_entity.type
_entity.pdbx_description
1 polymer ?
#
loop_
_entity_poly.entity_id
_entity_poly.type
_entity_poly.pdbx_seq_one_letter_code
_entity_poly.pdbx_strand_id
1 'polypeptide(L)'
;MKKNTPICKKKPELLSIHNQQRIDDYYWLNDRENPEVINYLNSENSYTDSQMKNTESFQKTLFNELKSRIKEEDQSVPYLFNDYYYWSKYEKGF
;
A
#
# COMPACT_ATOMS: atom_id res chain seq x y z
N MET A 1 21.20 1.93 -20.08
CA MET A 1 21.36 1.32 -18.74
C MET A 1 20.34 0.20 -18.62
N LYS A 2 20.78 -1.05 -18.38
CA LYS A 2 19.86 -2.17 -18.16
C LYS A 2 19.01 -1.85 -16.92
N LYS A 3 17.72 -1.52 -17.12
CA LYS A 3 16.73 -1.55 -16.05
C LYS A 3 16.64 -3.01 -15.60
N ASN A 4 17.20 -3.34 -14.45
CA ASN A 4 16.98 -4.63 -13.79
C ASN A 4 15.56 -4.66 -13.23
N THR A 5 14.57 -4.71 -14.13
CA THR A 5 13.18 -4.96 -13.75
C THR A 5 13.11 -6.39 -13.21
N PRO A 6 12.56 -6.61 -12.00
CA PRO A 6 12.35 -7.94 -11.47
C PRO A 6 11.45 -8.74 -12.42
N ILE A 7 11.86 -9.97 -12.75
CA ILE A 7 11.06 -10.86 -13.59
C ILE A 7 10.42 -11.89 -12.68
N CYS A 8 9.09 -11.88 -12.61
CA CYS A 8 8.35 -12.87 -11.84
C CYS A 8 8.50 -14.26 -12.46
N LYS A 9 8.78 -15.27 -11.63
CA LYS A 9 8.77 -16.67 -12.06
C LYS A 9 7.33 -17.08 -12.38
N LYS A 10 7.16 -17.79 -13.49
CA LYS A 10 5.90 -18.44 -13.86
C LYS A 10 5.86 -19.84 -13.24
N LYS A 11 4.82 -20.12 -12.46
CA LYS A 11 4.46 -21.44 -11.93
C LYS A 11 2.99 -21.70 -12.27
N PRO A 12 2.72 -22.39 -13.39
CA PRO A 12 1.35 -22.63 -13.86
C PRO A 12 0.54 -23.40 -12.81
N GLU A 13 -0.53 -22.79 -12.31
CA GLU A 13 -1.52 -23.42 -11.44
C GLU A 13 -2.86 -23.51 -12.18
N LEU A 14 -3.47 -24.70 -12.20
CA LEU A 14 -4.78 -24.91 -12.82
C LEU A 14 -5.88 -24.55 -11.82
N LEU A 15 -6.64 -23.50 -12.13
CA LEU A 15 -7.82 -23.11 -11.35
C LEU A 15 -9.07 -23.56 -12.09
N SER A 16 -9.94 -24.32 -11.42
CA SER A 16 -11.22 -24.77 -11.97
C SER A 16 -12.40 -24.27 -11.17
N ILE A 17 -13.29 -23.54 -11.82
CA ILE A 17 -14.54 -23.01 -11.26
C ILE A 17 -15.64 -23.14 -12.32
N HIS A 18 -16.84 -23.60 -11.94
CA HIS A 18 -18.00 -23.76 -12.83
C HIS A 18 -17.70 -24.51 -14.15
N ASN A 19 -16.96 -25.62 -14.08
CA ASN A 19 -16.52 -26.40 -15.25
C ASN A 19 -15.67 -25.62 -16.27
N GLN A 20 -15.17 -24.44 -15.90
CA GLN A 20 -14.18 -23.69 -16.66
C GLN A 20 -12.81 -23.88 -16.01
N GLN A 21 -11.80 -24.03 -16.85
CA GLN A 21 -10.41 -24.18 -16.44
C GLN A 21 -9.61 -22.97 -16.93
N ARG A 22 -8.81 -22.39 -16.04
CA ARG A 22 -7.85 -21.33 -16.36
C ARG A 22 -6.51 -21.67 -15.73
N ILE A 23 -5.43 -21.33 -16.42
CA ILE A 23 -4.08 -21.46 -15.89
C ILE A 23 -3.64 -20.09 -15.39
N ASP A 24 -3.24 -20.02 -14.12
CA ASP A 24 -2.64 -18.85 -13.51
C ASP A 24 -1.15 -19.10 -13.25
N ASP A 25 -0.29 -18.44 -14.03
CA ASP A 25 1.17 -18.55 -13.91
C ASP A 25 1.71 -17.96 -12.59
N TYR A 26 0.92 -17.19 -11.84
CA TYR A 26 1.39 -16.38 -10.71
C TYR A 26 0.60 -16.61 -9.42
N TYR A 27 -0.25 -17.63 -9.38
CA TYR A 27 -1.07 -17.96 -8.21
C TYR A 27 -0.25 -18.13 -6.92
N TRP A 28 0.99 -18.63 -7.05
CA TRP A 28 1.94 -18.81 -5.97
C TRP A 28 2.32 -17.51 -5.23
N LEU A 29 2.14 -16.33 -5.83
CA LEU A 29 2.35 -15.03 -5.17
C LEU A 29 1.35 -14.74 -4.04
N ASN A 30 0.25 -15.50 -3.96
CA ASN A 30 -0.74 -15.36 -2.90
C ASN A 30 -0.25 -15.88 -1.54
N ASP A 31 0.80 -16.70 -1.50
CA ASP A 31 1.36 -17.24 -0.27
C ASP A 31 2.27 -16.22 0.44
N ARG A 32 1.76 -15.63 1.51
CA ARG A 32 2.41 -14.52 2.25
C ARG A 32 3.67 -14.94 3.01
N GLU A 33 3.77 -16.22 3.39
CA GLU A 33 4.90 -16.73 4.20
C GLU A 33 6.00 -17.32 3.31
N ASN A 34 5.73 -17.47 2.01
CA ASN A 34 6.67 -18.04 1.07
C ASN A 34 7.91 -17.14 0.88
N PRO A 35 9.12 -17.63 1.17
CA PRO A 35 10.35 -16.85 1.01
C PRO A 35 10.59 -16.36 -0.43
N GLU A 36 10.14 -17.11 -1.45
CA GLU A 36 10.27 -16.67 -2.84
C GLU A 36 9.37 -15.47 -3.16
N VAL A 37 8.19 -15.41 -2.55
CA VAL A 37 7.24 -14.29 -2.72
C VAL A 37 7.83 -13.05 -2.07
N ILE A 38 8.28 -13.17 -0.81
CA ILE A 38 8.93 -12.08 -0.08
C ILE A 38 10.15 -11.55 -0.85
N ASN A 39 10.99 -12.44 -1.38
CA ASN A 39 12.17 -12.04 -2.16
C ASN A 39 11.79 -11.29 -3.46
N TYR A 40 10.73 -11.72 -4.14
CA TYR A 40 10.23 -11.03 -5.33
C TYR A 40 9.69 -9.63 -4.97
N LEU A 41 8.89 -9.51 -3.91
CA LEU A 41 8.36 -8.23 -3.44
C LEU A 41 9.48 -7.25 -3.03
N ASN A 42 10.52 -7.73 -2.35
CA ASN A 42 11.68 -6.91 -1.99
C ASN A 42 12.46 -6.43 -3.24
N SER A 43 12.51 -7.26 -4.28
CA SER A 43 13.11 -6.89 -5.56
C SER A 43 12.31 -5.79 -6.26
N GLU A 44 10.97 -5.87 -6.24
CA GLU A 44 10.06 -4.85 -6.78
C GLU A 44 10.13 -3.53 -5.99
N ASN A 45 10.21 -3.59 -4.66
CA ASN A 45 10.42 -2.41 -3.83
C ASN A 45 11.75 -1.72 -4.18
N SER A 46 12.85 -2.49 -4.26
CA SER A 46 14.17 -1.95 -4.61
C SER A 46 14.19 -1.34 -6.03
N TYR A 47 13.49 -1.97 -6.98
CA TYR A 47 13.32 -1.42 -8.31
C TYR A 47 12.56 -0.08 -8.26
N THR A 48 11.44 -0.04 -7.53
CA THR A 48 10.60 1.15 -7.38
C THR A 48 11.38 2.30 -6.75
N ASP A 49 12.11 2.04 -5.65
CA ASP A 49 12.99 3.02 -5.02
C ASP A 49 14.01 3.58 -6.01
N SER A 50 14.65 2.71 -6.80
CA SER A 50 15.63 3.13 -7.80
C SER A 50 15.02 4.01 -8.90
N GLN A 51 13.79 3.72 -9.31
CA GLN A 51 13.09 4.45 -10.36
C GLN A 51 12.53 5.78 -9.87
N MET A 52 12.08 5.83 -8.61
CA MET A 52 11.46 7.00 -8.01
C MET A 52 12.47 7.93 -7.33
N LYS A 53 13.73 7.52 -7.21
CA LYS A 53 14.80 8.27 -6.54
C LYS A 53 14.91 9.74 -6.96
N ASN A 54 14.76 10.02 -8.25
CA ASN A 54 14.82 11.39 -8.78
C ASN A 54 13.64 12.28 -8.34
N THR A 55 12.55 11.70 -7.85
CA THR A 55 11.34 12.40 -7.41
C THR A 55 11.23 12.53 -5.88
N GLU A 56 12.17 11.99 -5.10
CA GLU A 56 12.12 12.02 -3.63
C GLU A 56 11.97 13.43 -3.04
N SER A 57 12.65 14.42 -3.63
CA SER A 57 12.53 15.82 -3.20
C SER A 57 11.11 16.35 -3.40
N PHE A 58 10.52 16.07 -4.55
CA PHE A 58 9.16 16.48 -4.88
C PHE A 58 8.12 15.77 -4.01
N GLN A 59 8.29 14.47 -3.75
CA GLN A 59 7.45 13.72 -2.83
C GLN A 59 7.46 14.33 -1.41
N LYS A 60 8.63 14.74 -0.91
CA LYS A 60 8.75 15.43 0.40
C LYS A 60 8.01 16.77 0.41
N THR A 61 8.12 17.56 -0.67
CA THR A 61 7.39 18.82 -0.80
C THR A 61 5.88 18.59 -0.75
N LEU A 62 5.37 17.64 -1.55
CA LEU A 62 3.95 17.29 -1.56
C LEU A 62 3.48 16.77 -0.20
N PHE A 63 4.28 15.93 0.47
CA PHE A 63 3.95 15.43 1.80
C PHE A 63 3.79 16.58 2.81
N ASN A 64 4.72 17.53 2.83
CA ASN A 64 4.65 18.67 3.73
C ASN A 64 3.47 19.59 3.41
N GLU A 65 3.14 19.78 2.12
CA GLU A 65 1.99 20.55 1.69
C GLU A 65 0.67 19.90 2.08
N LEU A 66 0.53 18.58 1.91
CA LEU A 66 -0.66 17.84 2.33
C LEU A 66 -0.80 17.87 3.85
N LYS A 67 0.30 17.67 4.58
CA LYS A 67 0.31 17.75 6.05
C LYS A 67 -0.12 19.12 6.54
N SER A 68 0.36 20.21 5.93
CA SER A 68 0.02 21.57 6.37
C SER A 68 -1.44 21.95 6.15
N ARG A 69 -2.16 21.26 5.25
CA ARG A 69 -3.59 21.43 5.01
C ARG A 69 -4.47 20.70 6.04
N ILE A 70 -3.90 19.78 6.81
CA ILE A 70 -4.61 19.04 7.86
C ILE A 70 -4.47 19.80 9.17
N LYS A 71 -5.59 20.03 9.86
CA LYS A 71 -5.54 20.58 11.23
C LYS A 71 -5.06 19.48 12.17
N GLU A 72 -3.92 19.69 12.81
CA GLU A 72 -3.36 18.74 13.81
C GLU A 72 -4.25 18.63 15.05
N GLU A 73 -5.00 19.68 15.36
CA GLU A 73 -6.03 19.70 16.39
C GLU A 73 -7.38 19.92 15.71
N ASP A 74 -8.24 18.92 15.80
CA ASP A 74 -9.57 18.98 15.22
C ASP A 74 -10.59 18.41 16.20
N GLN A 75 -11.77 19.01 16.19
CA GLN A 75 -12.88 18.58 17.03
C GLN A 75 -14.12 18.43 16.15
N SER A 76 -14.78 17.28 16.24
CA SER A 76 -16.06 17.11 15.55
C SER A 76 -17.11 18.03 16.15
N VAL A 77 -18.10 18.43 15.35
CA VAL A 77 -19.29 19.11 15.87
C VAL A 77 -19.98 18.19 16.90
N PRO A 78 -20.26 18.65 18.12
CA PRO A 78 -20.95 17.83 19.11
C PRO A 78 -22.36 17.47 18.64
N TYR A 79 -22.78 16.23 18.87
CA TYR A 79 -24.15 15.79 18.62
C TYR A 79 -24.77 15.18 19.86
N LEU A 80 -26.08 15.40 20.02
CA LEU A 80 -26.86 14.90 21.15
C LEU A 80 -27.40 13.51 20.83
N PHE A 81 -27.16 12.55 21.71
CA PHE A 81 -27.71 11.21 21.63
C PHE A 81 -27.99 10.68 23.05
N ASN A 82 -29.24 10.26 23.31
CA ASN A 82 -29.69 9.73 24.61
C ASN A 82 -29.24 10.58 25.82
N ASP A 83 -29.52 11.89 25.79
CA ASP A 83 -29.18 12.86 26.84
C ASP A 83 -27.66 13.12 27.07
N TYR A 84 -26.79 12.60 26.20
CA TYR A 84 -25.34 12.88 26.22
C TYR A 84 -24.88 13.55 24.92
N TYR A 85 -23.93 14.48 25.04
CA TYR A 85 -23.22 15.05 23.89
C TYR A 85 -21.98 14.22 23.59
N TYR A 86 -21.82 13.84 22.33
CA TYR A 86 -20.66 13.12 21.82
C TYR A 86 -19.88 14.00 20.85
N TRP A 87 -18.55 13.96 20.96
CA TRP A 87 -17.64 14.51 19.97
C TRP A 87 -16.32 13.73 19.99
N SER A 88 -15.58 13.78 18.89
CA SER A 88 -14.18 13.35 18.83
C SER A 88 -13.26 14.56 18.87
N LYS A 89 -12.07 14.38 19.46
CA LYS A 89 -11.01 15.39 19.49
C LYS A 89 -9.69 14.69 19.14
N TYR A 90 -8.93 15.29 18.23
CA TYR A 90 -7.55 14.93 17.95
C TYR A 90 -6.64 15.95 18.63
N GLU A 91 -5.68 15.47 19.42
CA GLU A 91 -4.69 16.32 20.10
C GLU A 91 -3.30 16.12 19.48
N LYS A 92 -2.53 17.19 19.45
CA LYS A 92 -1.18 17.17 18.91
C LYS A 92 -0.25 16.31 19.79
N GLY A 93 0.30 15.23 19.23
CA GLY A 93 1.39 14.48 19.85
C GLY A 93 1.06 13.08 20.40
N PHE A 94 -0.04 12.46 19.96
CA PHE A 94 -0.24 11.01 20.06
C PHE A 94 0.07 10.31 18.73
#